data_AF-A0A077LCC4-F1
#
_entry.id   AF-A0A077LCC4-F1
#
_cell.length_a   1.000
_cell.length_b   1.000
_cell.length_c   1.000
_cell.angle_alpha   90.00
_cell.angle_beta   90.00
_cell.angle_gamma   90.00
#
_symmetry.space_group_name_H-M   'P 1'
#
loop_
_entity.id
_entity.type
_entity.pdbx_description
1 polymer ?
#
loop_
_entity_poly.entity_id
_entity_poly.type
_entity_poly.pdbx_seq_one_letter_code
_entity_poly.pdbx_strand_id
1 'polypeptide(L)'
;MALWECIRTYMEVGPDAVVSIGTSRFTRTKGIFASYLDDLKEAAKRKGWFLTLLWDGFFGLFVFNVLLADYLERKKLYPLPDLDHPDIIEWSKPLPPEQWARPSAEFQAALAEYEARRVPSPGGQSAVTDACRVR
;
A
#
# COMPACT_ATOMS: atom_id res chain seq x y z
N MET A 1 -5.54 -4.30 -6.56
CA MET A 1 -6.10 -4.82 -5.31
C MET A 1 -7.21 -3.88 -4.86
N ALA A 2 -8.27 -4.40 -4.23
CA ALA A 2 -9.24 -3.53 -3.57
C ALA A 2 -8.54 -2.79 -2.42
N LEU A 3 -8.90 -1.52 -2.17
CA LEU A 3 -8.27 -0.67 -1.15
C LEU A 3 -8.19 -1.35 0.22
N TRP A 4 -9.21 -2.14 0.57
CA TRP A 4 -9.28 -2.87 1.83
C TRP A 4 -8.20 -3.96 1.98
N GLU A 5 -7.93 -4.73 0.92
CA GLU A 5 -6.86 -5.74 0.93
C GLU A 5 -5.48 -5.08 1.08
N CYS A 6 -5.31 -3.89 0.51
CA CYS A 6 -4.08 -3.12 0.65
C CYS A 6 -3.80 -2.71 2.09
N ILE A 7 -4.84 -2.21 2.78
CA ILE A 7 -4.75 -1.82 4.19
C ILE A 7 -4.44 -3.05 5.05
N ARG A 8 -5.10 -4.18 4.80
CA ARG A 8 -4.85 -5.43 5.52
C ARG A 8 -3.41 -5.92 5.34
N THR A 9 -2.93 -5.97 4.10
CA THR A 9 -1.54 -6.37 3.79
C THR A 9 -0.52 -5.42 4.41
N TYR A 10 -0.79 -4.11 4.44
CA TYR A 10 0.06 -3.14 5.15
C TYR A 10 0.18 -3.46 6.64
N MET A 11 -0.94 -3.78 7.30
CA MET A 11 -0.99 -4.04 8.74
C MET A 11 -0.39 -5.41 9.12
N GLU A 12 -0.48 -6.42 8.26
CA GLU A 12 0.00 -7.78 8.54
C GLU A 12 1.47 -8.00 8.14
N VAL A 13 1.88 -7.51 6.97
CA VAL A 13 3.21 -7.78 6.37
C VAL A 13 4.12 -6.56 6.46
N GLY A 14 3.55 -5.37 6.62
CA GLY A 14 4.28 -4.11 6.66
C GLY A 14 4.28 -3.35 5.33
N PRO A 15 4.96 -2.19 5.28
CA PRO A 15 4.95 -1.28 4.14
C PRO A 15 5.50 -1.90 2.85
N ASP A 16 6.44 -2.84 2.97
CA ASP A 16 7.12 -3.47 1.83
C ASP A 16 6.21 -4.39 1.00
N ALA A 17 5.05 -4.77 1.51
CA ALA A 17 4.09 -5.59 0.77
C ALA A 17 3.11 -4.76 -0.08
N VAL A 18 3.09 -3.43 0.09
CA VAL A 18 2.13 -2.51 -0.56
C VAL A 18 2.69 -1.90 -1.85
N VAL A 19 3.81 -2.42 -2.36
CA VAL A 19 4.57 -1.89 -3.52
C VAL A 19 3.71 -1.70 -4.78
N SER A 20 2.58 -2.40 -4.89
CA SER A 20 1.68 -2.36 -6.05
C SER A 20 0.82 -1.08 -6.21
N ILE A 21 0.74 -0.18 -5.22
CA ILE A 21 -0.20 0.97 -5.24
C ILE A 21 0.43 2.28 -5.77
N GLY A 22 1.59 2.20 -6.41
CA GLY A 22 2.27 3.41 -6.87
C GLY A 22 3.06 4.10 -5.75
N THR A 23 3.44 3.33 -4.73
CA THR A 23 4.46 3.71 -3.76
C THR A 23 5.88 3.74 -4.37
N SER A 24 6.01 3.58 -5.68
CA SER A 24 7.27 3.74 -6.42
C SER A 24 7.89 5.14 -6.27
N ARG A 25 7.10 6.16 -5.92
CA ARG A 25 7.62 7.47 -5.50
C ARG A 25 8.36 7.42 -4.15
N PHE A 26 7.91 6.57 -3.23
CA PHE A 26 8.49 6.41 -1.90
C PHE A 26 9.69 5.45 -1.92
N THR A 27 9.73 4.45 -2.80
CA THR A 27 10.86 3.49 -2.89
C THR A 27 11.96 3.91 -3.88
N ARG A 28 11.94 5.17 -4.36
CA ARG A 28 12.88 5.66 -5.39
C ARG A 28 14.29 5.88 -4.81
N THR A 29 15.07 4.80 -4.79
CA THR A 29 16.50 4.79 -4.40
C THR A 29 17.39 5.55 -5.39
N LYS A 30 16.91 5.81 -6.60
CA LYS A 30 17.61 6.63 -7.59
C LYS A 30 17.64 8.10 -7.15
N GLY A 31 18.79 8.76 -7.33
CA GLY A 31 18.97 10.18 -7.03
C GLY A 31 17.99 11.07 -7.83
N ILE A 32 17.62 12.21 -7.25
CA ILE A 32 16.61 13.16 -7.74
C ILE A 32 16.77 13.44 -9.25
N PHE A 33 17.99 13.70 -9.72
CA PHE A 33 18.30 13.95 -11.13
C PHE A 33 18.13 12.73 -12.05
N ALA A 34 18.62 11.56 -11.67
CA ALA A 34 18.46 10.34 -12.47
C ALA A 34 16.98 10.01 -12.67
N SER A 35 16.22 10.31 -11.63
CA SER A 35 14.83 10.02 -11.53
C SER A 35 13.98 10.99 -12.38
N TYR A 36 14.32 12.28 -12.36
CA TYR A 36 13.79 13.29 -13.29
C TYR A 36 14.11 12.97 -14.76
N LEU A 37 15.33 12.50 -15.06
CA LEU A 37 15.72 12.11 -16.42
C LEU A 37 14.92 10.92 -16.95
N ASP A 38 14.62 9.94 -16.09
CA ASP A 38 13.77 8.81 -16.45
C ASP A 38 12.33 9.27 -16.73
N ASP A 39 11.78 10.17 -15.90
CA ASP A 39 10.45 10.76 -16.10
C ASP A 39 10.38 11.57 -17.42
N LEU A 40 11.46 12.32 -17.73
CA LEU A 40 11.55 13.12 -18.96
C LEU A 40 11.67 12.24 -20.21
N LYS A 41 12.35 11.09 -20.12
CA LYS A 41 12.39 10.08 -21.20
C LYS A 41 11.02 9.41 -21.40
N GLU A 42 10.32 9.09 -20.32
CA GLU A 42 8.97 8.53 -20.35
C GLU A 42 7.98 9.50 -21.02
N ALA A 43 8.03 10.78 -20.62
CA ALA A 43 7.23 11.85 -21.19
C ALA A 43 7.56 12.10 -22.67
N ALA A 44 8.85 12.08 -23.04
CA ALA A 44 9.29 12.23 -24.42
C ALA A 44 8.78 11.12 -25.34
N LYS A 45 8.66 9.88 -24.83
CA LYS A 45 8.05 8.77 -25.58
C LYS A 45 6.55 8.97 -25.82
N ARG A 46 5.84 9.65 -24.91
CA ARG A 46 4.38 9.86 -25.00
C ARG A 46 3.99 11.09 -25.81
N LYS A 47 4.68 12.21 -25.59
CA LYS A 47 4.32 13.53 -26.14
C LYS A 47 5.30 14.06 -27.21
N GLY A 48 6.41 13.36 -27.43
CA GLY A 48 7.50 13.80 -28.30
C GLY A 48 8.54 14.67 -27.58
N TRP A 49 9.78 14.63 -28.05
CA TRP A 49 10.93 15.29 -27.40
C TRP A 49 10.80 16.81 -27.31
N PHE A 50 10.30 17.48 -28.35
CA PHE A 50 10.21 18.94 -28.38
C PHE A 50 9.22 19.48 -27.34
N LEU A 51 8.01 18.94 -27.31
CA LEU A 51 6.97 19.39 -26.38
C LEU A 51 7.35 19.04 -24.94
N THR A 52 8.01 17.90 -24.72
CA THR A 52 8.47 17.48 -23.40
C THR A 52 9.60 18.35 -22.88
N LEU A 53 10.61 18.66 -23.69
CA LEU A 53 11.71 19.54 -23.27
C LEU A 53 11.23 20.97 -23.00
N LEU A 54 10.30 21.48 -23.83
CA LEU A 54 9.75 22.81 -23.62
C LEU A 54 8.83 22.87 -22.40
N TRP A 55 7.93 21.89 -22.23
CA TRP A 55 6.94 21.90 -21.15
C TRP A 55 7.50 21.32 -19.84
N ASP A 56 7.88 20.05 -19.81
CA ASP A 56 8.37 19.39 -18.60
C ASP A 56 9.80 19.82 -18.26
N GLY A 57 10.64 20.07 -19.27
CA GLY A 57 12.01 20.56 -19.10
C GLY A 57 12.08 22.02 -18.65
N PHE A 58 11.59 22.97 -19.46
CA PHE A 58 11.75 24.39 -19.19
C PHE A 58 10.71 24.92 -18.18
N PHE A 59 9.41 24.73 -18.43
CA PHE A 59 8.39 25.19 -17.48
C PHE A 59 8.37 24.38 -16.18
N GLY A 60 8.51 23.05 -16.25
CA GLY A 60 8.57 22.20 -15.06
C GLY A 60 9.77 22.51 -14.16
N LEU A 61 10.96 22.71 -14.73
CA LEU A 61 12.16 22.97 -13.94
C LEU A 61 12.28 24.42 -13.46
N PHE A 62 12.00 25.41 -14.32
CA PHE A 62 12.22 26.82 -13.97
C PHE A 62 11.04 27.48 -13.27
N VAL A 63 9.80 27.14 -13.65
CA VAL A 63 8.59 27.78 -13.11
C VAL A 63 8.05 27.00 -11.91
N PHE A 64 7.89 25.68 -12.05
CA PHE A 64 7.37 24.84 -10.97
C PHE A 64 8.44 24.31 -10.01
N ASN A 65 9.72 24.44 -10.38
CA ASN A 65 10.87 23.96 -9.61
C ASN A 65 10.67 22.54 -9.07
N VAL A 66 10.34 21.62 -9.99
CA VAL A 66 10.02 20.23 -9.67
C VAL A 66 11.16 19.53 -8.89
N LEU A 67 12.43 19.91 -9.13
CA LEU A 67 13.55 19.36 -8.35
C LEU A 67 13.55 19.81 -6.89
N LEU A 68 13.20 21.08 -6.62
CA LEU A 68 13.09 21.58 -5.25
C LEU A 68 11.89 20.94 -4.53
N ALA A 69 10.78 20.74 -5.24
CA ALA A 69 9.64 20.00 -4.72
C ALA A 69 10.01 18.55 -4.35
N ASP A 70 10.69 17.82 -5.25
CA ASP A 70 11.15 16.44 -4.99
C ASP A 70 12.19 16.40 -3.84
N TYR A 71 13.07 17.40 -3.75
CA TYR A 71 14.01 17.52 -2.63
C TYR A 71 13.29 17.78 -1.29
N LEU A 72 12.31 18.69 -1.27
CA LEU A 72 11.52 18.97 -0.07
C LEU A 72 10.68 17.76 0.34
N GLU A 73 10.08 17.05 -0.62
CA GLU A 73 9.34 15.81 -0.38
C GLU A 73 10.24 14.76 0.28
N ARG A 74 11.44 14.51 -0.27
CA ARG A 74 12.40 13.56 0.30
C ARG A 74 12.98 13.99 1.64
N LYS A 75 13.09 15.28 1.93
CA LYS A 75 13.69 15.76 3.19
C LYS A 75 12.67 15.93 4.32
N LYS A 76 11.42 16.27 4.00
CA LYS A 76 10.40 16.66 4.99
C LYS A 76 9.24 15.69 5.11
N LEU A 77 8.87 15.01 4.01
CA LEU A 77 7.75 14.05 4.01
C LEU A 77 8.24 12.60 4.11
N TYR A 78 9.42 12.29 3.58
CA TYR A 78 9.94 10.92 3.57
C TYR A 78 10.55 10.41 4.88
N PRO A 79 11.28 11.18 5.71
CA PRO A 79 11.59 10.69 7.04
C PRO A 79 10.25 10.63 7.76
N LEU A 80 9.65 9.43 7.78
CA LEU A 80 8.49 9.18 8.61
C LEU A 80 8.90 9.68 10.00
N PRO A 81 8.16 10.62 10.58
CA PRO A 81 8.48 11.07 11.92
C PRO A 81 8.49 9.83 12.81
N ASP A 82 9.61 9.61 13.49
CA ASP A 82 9.72 8.48 14.40
C ASP A 82 8.58 8.59 15.42
N LEU A 83 7.82 7.50 15.57
CA LEU A 83 6.67 7.42 16.47
C LEU A 83 7.10 7.25 17.94
N ASP A 84 8.33 7.68 18.25
CA ASP A 84 9.01 7.50 19.53
C ASP A 84 8.54 8.51 20.60
N HIS A 85 7.63 9.41 20.23
CA HIS A 85 7.06 10.34 21.19
C HIS A 85 6.29 9.57 22.28
N PRO A 86 6.54 9.82 23.58
CA PRO A 86 5.95 9.05 24.67
C PRO A 86 4.42 9.00 24.61
N ASP A 87 3.78 10.11 24.24
CA ASP A 87 2.33 10.20 24.09
C ASP A 87 1.78 9.27 22.99
N ILE A 88 2.51 9.09 21.88
CA ILE A 88 2.11 8.22 20.77
C ILE A 88 2.20 6.75 21.20
N ILE A 89 3.22 6.41 21.98
CA ILE A 89 3.38 5.05 22.54
C ILE A 89 2.26 4.76 23.53
N GLU A 90 1.87 5.75 24.33
CA GLU A 90 0.75 5.60 25.26
C GLU A 90 -0.59 5.38 24.53
N TRP A 91 -0.83 6.13 23.46
CA TRP A 91 -2.07 6.04 22.66
C TRP A 91 -2.12 4.82 21.73
N SER A 92 -0.97 4.28 21.34
CA SER A 92 -0.88 3.07 20.50
C SER A 92 -1.03 1.77 21.27
N LYS A 93 -1.10 1.82 22.61
CA LYS A 93 -1.38 0.62 23.41
C LYS A 93 -2.76 0.08 23.09
N PRO A 94 -2.91 -1.25 22.94
CA PRO A 94 -4.22 -1.85 22.74
C PRO A 94 -5.12 -1.51 23.92
N LEU A 95 -6.39 -1.21 23.61
CA LEU A 95 -7.42 -1.04 24.63
C LEU A 95 -7.47 -2.29 25.51
N PRO A 96 -7.69 -2.14 26.83
CA PRO A 96 -7.87 -3.29 27.70
C PRO A 96 -9.06 -4.13 27.21
N PRO A 97 -8.97 -5.47 27.29
CA PRO A 97 -9.97 -6.38 26.74
C PRO A 97 -11.38 -6.19 27.31
N GLU A 98 -11.48 -5.58 28.50
CA GLU A 98 -12.76 -5.23 29.12
C GLU A 98 -13.52 -4.11 28.37
N GLN A 99 -12.81 -3.27 27.62
CA GLN A 99 -13.37 -2.18 26.81
C GLN A 99 -13.58 -2.57 25.34
N TRP A 100 -13.28 -3.82 24.97
CA TRP A 100 -13.52 -4.28 23.62
C TRP A 100 -15.02 -4.33 23.36
N ALA A 101 -15.44 -3.79 22.22
CA ALA A 101 -16.81 -3.92 21.76
C ALA A 101 -17.15 -5.41 21.63
N ARG A 102 -18.15 -5.88 22.38
CA ARG A 102 -18.65 -7.24 22.22
C ARG A 102 -19.35 -7.34 20.86
N PRO A 103 -19.12 -8.42 20.09
CA PRO A 103 -19.81 -8.60 18.81
C PRO A 103 -21.33 -8.62 19.03
N SER A 104 -22.09 -8.01 18.12
CA SER A 104 -23.55 -8.01 18.18
C SER A 104 -24.10 -9.44 18.13
N ALA A 105 -25.29 -9.66 18.69
CA ALA A 105 -25.93 -10.98 18.69
C ALA A 105 -26.16 -11.52 17.27
N GLU A 106 -26.50 -10.63 16.33
CA GLU A 106 -26.66 -10.97 14.90
C GLU A 106 -25.36 -11.47 14.27
N PHE A 107 -24.23 -10.83 14.59
CA PHE A 107 -22.92 -11.23 14.08
C PHE A 107 -22.51 -12.61 14.62
N GLN A 108 -22.80 -12.90 15.89
CA GLN A 108 -22.52 -14.21 16.48
C GLN A 108 -23.37 -15.31 15.82
N ALA A 109 -24.65 -15.05 15.53
CA ALA A 109 -25.51 -15.97 14.82
C ALA A 109 -25.00 -16.26 13.39
N ALA A 110 -24.63 -15.21 12.65
CA ALA A 110 -24.06 -15.34 11.30
C ALA A 110 -22.72 -16.10 11.30
N LEU A 111 -21.88 -15.91 12.33
CA LEU A 111 -20.65 -16.67 12.50
C LEU A 111 -20.92 -18.15 12.75
N ALA A 112 -21.86 -18.47 13.63
CA ALA A 112 -22.23 -19.87 13.92
C ALA A 112 -22.74 -20.57 12.66
N GLU A 113 -23.56 -19.89 11.84
CA GLU A 113 -24.02 -20.42 10.55
C GLU A 113 -22.87 -20.62 9.54
N TYR A 114 -21.94 -19.66 9.46
CA TYR A 114 -20.76 -19.76 8.61
C TYR A 114 -19.84 -20.90 9.04
N GLU A 115 -19.57 -21.03 10.34
CA GLU A 115 -18.74 -22.09 10.90
C GLU A 115 -19.38 -23.46 10.67
N ALA A 116 -20.69 -23.60 10.91
CA ALA A 116 -21.43 -24.83 10.62
C ALA A 116 -21.38 -25.21 9.13
N ARG A 117 -21.37 -24.22 8.23
CA ARG A 117 -21.18 -24.44 6.79
C ARG A 117 -19.74 -24.81 6.43
N ARG A 118 -18.75 -24.30 7.17
CA ARG A 118 -17.32 -24.48 6.91
C ARG A 118 -16.75 -25.76 7.53
N VAL A 119 -17.33 -26.29 8.61
CA VAL A 119 -16.97 -27.63 9.09
C VAL A 119 -17.32 -28.62 8.00
N PRO A 120 -16.35 -29.28 7.34
CA PRO A 120 -16.68 -30.28 6.35
C PRO A 120 -17.39 -31.41 7.09
N SER A 121 -18.58 -31.79 6.59
CA SER A 121 -19.19 -33.04 6.99
C SER A 121 -18.12 -34.14 6.92
N PRO A 122 -17.97 -35.00 7.96
CA PRO A 122 -16.89 -35.99 8.02
C PRO A 122 -16.91 -37.03 6.87
N GLY A 123 -17.83 -36.91 5.89
CA GLY A 123 -17.87 -37.73 4.67
C GLY A 123 -17.39 -37.05 3.37
N GLY A 124 -16.88 -35.81 3.37
CA GLY A 124 -16.65 -35.03 2.14
C GLY A 124 -15.21 -34.90 1.62
N GLN A 125 -14.19 -35.32 2.38
CA GLN A 125 -12.79 -35.03 2.03
C GLN A 125 -12.20 -35.93 0.92
N SER A 126 -12.90 -36.99 0.49
CA SER A 126 -12.35 -37.93 -0.51
C SER A 126 -12.47 -37.46 -1.97
N ALA A 127 -13.28 -36.44 -2.27
CA ALA A 127 -13.59 -36.09 -3.68
C ALA A 127 -12.74 -34.93 -4.24
N VAL A 128 -12.18 -34.06 -3.38
CA VAL A 128 -11.50 -32.84 -3.83
C VAL A 128 -10.03 -33.09 -4.20
N THR A 129 -9.41 -34.15 -3.67
CA THR A 129 -8.01 -34.49 -3.95
C THR A 129 -7.76 -35.13 -5.32
N ASP A 130 -8.79 -35.64 -6.00
CA ASP A 130 -8.62 -36.28 -7.32
C ASP A 130 -8.73 -35.32 -8.50
N ALA A 131 -9.42 -34.19 -8.35
CA ALA A 131 -9.60 -33.23 -9.45
C ALA A 131 -8.34 -32.38 -9.73
N CYS A 132 -7.38 -32.31 -8.80
CA CYS A 132 -6.20 -31.45 -8.93
C CYS A 132 -4.93 -32.19 -9.42
N ARG A 133 -5.00 -33.51 -9.67
CA ARG A 133 -3.86 -34.32 -10.15
C ARG A 133 -3.79 -34.44 -11.68
N VAL A 134 -4.80 -33.96 -12.41
CA VAL A 134 -4.85 -34.03 -13.89
C VAL A 134 -5.09 -32.64 -14.48
N ARG A 135 -4.15 -31.72 -14.26
CA ARG A 135 -3.96 -30.56 -15.15
C ARG A 135 -2.57 -29.97 -15.02
#